data_AF-A0A7S4QDV8-F1
#
_entry.id   AF-A0A7S4QDV8-F1
#
_cell.length_a   1.000
_cell.length_b   1.000
_cell.length_c   1.000
_cell.angle_alpha   90.00
_cell.angle_beta   90.00
_cell.angle_gamma   90.00
#
_symmetry.space_group_name_H-M   'P 1'
#
loop_
_entity.id
_entity.type
_entity.pdbx_description
1 polymer ?
#
loop_
_entity_poly.entity_id
_entity_poly.type
_entity_poly.pdbx_seq_one_letter_code
_entity_poly.pdbx_strand_id
1 'polypeptide(L)'
;EDDQPDSHQPGVLIAKAYEGRYVACFDPLDGSGNADAAICTGTVFGIFETDEDDEKKKDNDDKNDDDDMKTREELVQAVLQPGKNLRAAGYCLYSSATILVLSLGDGKTHGFTLDPQINEFVLTHWNMRIPSRGNVYSCNEANSEGWSDKGWKEYLKKIKRGQGETGEKYALRYVGSMVGDIHRTLMYGGIFGYPSDTDQHPNGNLQLLYKCAPMGYIVSQAGGLCTNGEQNLLDIRPSRVHERSPVFMGSPEDMKEMMEYVKHTNYVDEEEEEK
;
A
#
# COMPACT_ATOMS: atom_id res chain seq x y z
N GLU A 1 31.77 -2.17 -7.56
CA GLU A 1 31.10 -1.87 -8.83
C GLU A 1 29.67 -2.36 -8.70
N ASP A 2 28.77 -1.45 -8.34
CA ASP A 2 27.33 -1.42 -8.68
C ASP A 2 26.68 -0.25 -7.93
N ASP A 3 27.23 0.94 -8.14
CA ASP A 3 26.45 2.18 -8.08
C ASP A 3 26.07 2.49 -9.52
N GLN A 4 25.01 1.84 -10.01
CA GLN A 4 24.35 2.32 -11.23
C GLN A 4 23.51 3.55 -10.87
N PRO A 5 23.73 4.70 -11.53
CA PRO A 5 22.96 5.90 -11.29
C PRO A 5 21.56 5.74 -11.87
N ASP A 6 20.55 6.02 -11.05
CA ASP A 6 19.24 6.52 -11.45
C ASP A 6 18.56 5.80 -12.62
N SER A 7 18.14 4.55 -12.38
CA SER A 7 16.85 4.14 -12.95
C SER A 7 15.80 5.13 -12.44
N HIS A 8 15.06 5.75 -13.38
CA HIS A 8 14.05 6.78 -13.16
C HIS A 8 13.15 6.38 -11.98
N GLN A 9 13.47 6.85 -10.76
CA GLN A 9 12.58 6.66 -9.62
C GLN A 9 11.39 7.57 -9.87
N PRO A 10 10.15 7.04 -9.98
CA PRO A 10 8.99 7.89 -10.20
C PRO A 10 8.97 8.95 -9.10
N GLY A 11 9.10 10.22 -9.52
CA GLY A 11 9.17 11.34 -8.61
C GLY A 11 7.94 11.32 -7.72
N VAL A 12 8.16 11.20 -6.41
CA VAL A 12 7.08 11.39 -5.45
C VAL A 12 6.74 12.86 -5.49
N LEU A 13 5.52 13.17 -5.90
CA LEU A 13 5.01 14.52 -5.74
C LEU A 13 4.68 14.71 -4.26
N ILE A 14 5.23 15.75 -3.66
CA ILE A 14 4.82 16.23 -2.35
C ILE A 14 4.31 17.65 -2.55
N ALA A 15 3.04 17.88 -2.22
CA ALA A 15 2.39 19.17 -2.45
C ALA A 15 1.75 19.68 -1.15
N LYS A 16 1.93 20.97 -0.88
CA LYS A 16 1.19 21.71 0.16
C LYS A 16 -0.12 22.24 -0.43
N ALA A 17 -1.21 22.12 0.31
CA ALA A 17 -2.51 22.70 -0.02
C ALA A 17 -3.12 23.41 1.20
N TYR A 18 -4.08 24.31 0.96
CA TYR A 18 -4.78 25.09 2.00
C TYR A 18 -3.83 25.78 2.98
N GLU A 19 -3.07 26.77 2.49
CA GLU A 19 -2.12 27.57 3.30
C GLU A 19 -0.98 26.76 3.94
N GLY A 20 -0.81 25.49 3.56
CA GLY A 20 0.23 24.61 4.09
C GLY A 20 -0.25 23.67 5.19
N ARG A 21 -1.56 23.65 5.48
CA ARG A 21 -2.18 22.74 6.45
C ARG A 21 -2.15 21.27 6.03
N TYR A 22 -2.19 20.99 4.73
CA TYR A 22 -2.18 19.62 4.24
C TYR A 22 -0.97 19.36 3.35
N VAL A 23 -0.44 18.15 3.48
CA VAL A 23 0.62 17.62 2.63
C VAL A 23 0.18 16.29 2.03
N ALA A 24 0.40 16.11 0.73
CA ALA A 24 0.02 14.90 0.01
C ALA A 24 1.23 14.16 -0.54
N CYS A 25 1.18 12.83 -0.58
CA CYS A 25 2.14 11.96 -1.23
C CYS A 25 1.45 11.15 -2.34
N PHE A 26 2.14 10.93 -3.47
CA PHE A 26 1.56 10.27 -4.64
C PHE A 26 2.47 9.18 -5.20
N ASP A 27 1.88 8.05 -5.61
CA ASP A 27 2.40 7.25 -6.70
C ASP A 27 1.68 7.69 -8.00
N PRO A 28 2.36 8.41 -8.91
CA PRO A 28 1.70 8.96 -10.08
C PRO A 28 1.16 7.87 -11.02
N LEU A 29 1.83 6.71 -11.10
CA LEU A 29 1.43 5.61 -11.97
C LEU A 29 1.87 4.25 -11.42
N ASP A 30 1.06 3.68 -10.52
CA ASP A 30 1.15 2.29 -10.08
C ASP A 30 0.93 1.34 -11.25
N GLY A 31 1.75 0.29 -11.30
CA GLY A 31 1.73 -0.67 -12.39
C GLY A 31 2.23 -0.10 -13.72
N SER A 32 3.04 0.97 -13.72
CA SER A 32 3.57 1.57 -14.96
C SER A 32 4.19 0.58 -15.95
N GLY A 33 4.84 -0.48 -15.47
CA GLY A 33 5.37 -1.56 -16.33
C GLY A 33 4.30 -2.33 -17.14
N ASN A 34 3.03 -2.17 -16.79
CA ASN A 34 1.88 -2.75 -17.48
C ASN A 34 1.25 -1.81 -18.52
N ALA A 35 1.69 -0.54 -18.58
CA ALA A 35 1.09 0.48 -19.45
C ALA A 35 1.17 0.09 -20.93
N ASP A 36 2.33 -0.38 -21.40
CA ASP A 36 2.55 -0.80 -22.79
C ASP A 36 1.69 -2.01 -23.17
N ALA A 37 1.34 -2.85 -22.18
CA ALA A 37 0.48 -4.01 -22.37
C ALA A 37 -1.02 -3.68 -22.30
N ALA A 38 -1.39 -2.41 -22.09
CA ALA A 38 -2.76 -1.96 -21.86
C ALA A 38 -3.47 -2.73 -20.73
N ILE A 39 -2.70 -3.17 -19.73
CA ILE A 39 -3.21 -3.81 -18.53
C ILE A 39 -3.52 -2.71 -17.50
N CYS A 40 -4.39 -3.04 -16.54
CA CYS A 40 -4.75 -2.18 -15.42
C CYS A 40 -3.56 -1.47 -14.77
N THR A 41 -3.68 -0.16 -14.60
CA THR A 41 -2.75 0.72 -13.87
C THR A 41 -3.53 1.66 -12.95
N GLY A 42 -2.86 2.52 -12.20
CA GLY A 42 -3.56 3.53 -11.40
C GLY A 42 -2.67 4.60 -10.80
N THR A 43 -3.28 5.57 -10.13
CA THR A 43 -2.58 6.57 -9.31
C THR A 43 -2.97 6.34 -7.86
N VAL A 44 -2.03 6.45 -6.93
CA VAL A 44 -2.29 6.30 -5.49
C VAL A 44 -1.95 7.61 -4.79
N PHE A 45 -2.75 8.02 -3.80
CA PHE A 45 -2.48 9.22 -3.03
C PHE A 45 -2.86 9.08 -1.56
N GLY A 46 -2.07 9.73 -0.70
CA GLY A 46 -2.35 9.91 0.72
C GLY A 46 -2.21 11.37 1.10
N ILE A 47 -3.06 11.86 2.01
CA ILE A 47 -3.08 13.24 2.49
C ILE A 47 -2.92 13.23 4.01
N PHE A 48 -1.89 13.90 4.50
CA PHE A 48 -1.63 14.16 5.91
C PHE A 48 -1.93 15.62 6.24
N GLU A 49 -2.16 15.88 7.53
CA GLU A 49 -2.16 17.23 8.09
C GLU A 49 -0.76 17.55 8.59
N THR A 50 -0.33 18.79 8.42
CA THR A 50 0.93 19.31 8.97
C THR A 50 0.73 19.71 10.44
N ASP A 51 1.76 19.59 11.27
CA ASP A 51 1.66 19.98 12.68
C ASP A 51 1.56 21.53 12.80
N GLU A 52 0.62 22.02 13.61
CA GLU A 52 0.35 23.47 13.81
C GLU A 52 1.58 24.26 14.33
N ASP A 53 2.54 23.59 14.98
CA ASP A 53 3.73 24.24 15.52
C ASP A 53 4.78 24.61 14.45
N ASP A 54 4.65 24.10 13.22
CA ASP A 54 5.48 24.56 12.09
C ASP A 54 4.97 25.89 11.49
N GLU A 55 3.71 26.27 11.70
CA GLU A 55 3.19 27.58 11.28
C GLU A 55 3.74 28.72 12.16
N LYS A 56 3.90 28.50 13.46
CA LYS A 56 4.40 29.52 14.42
C LYS A 56 5.89 29.87 14.25
N LYS A 57 6.66 29.06 13.51
CA LYS A 57 8.08 29.35 13.21
C LYS A 57 8.26 30.34 12.06
N LYS A 58 7.20 30.67 11.31
CA LYS A 58 7.28 31.49 10.08
C LYS A 58 7.28 33.01 10.30
N ASP A 59 7.01 33.48 11.51
CA ASP A 59 6.89 34.92 11.76
C ASP A 59 8.25 35.65 11.88
N ASN A 60 9.40 34.97 11.75
CA ASN A 60 10.71 35.57 12.11
C ASN A 60 11.89 35.45 11.12
N ASP A 61 11.79 34.84 9.93
CA ASP A 61 12.98 34.65 9.08
C ASP A 61 12.92 35.37 7.71
N ASP A 62 13.95 36.20 7.46
CA ASP A 62 14.29 36.89 6.22
C ASP A 62 14.51 35.89 5.06
N LYS A 63 13.92 36.17 3.89
CA LYS A 63 13.98 35.31 2.69
C LYS A 63 15.35 35.37 2.01
N ASN A 64 16.11 34.28 2.05
CA ASN A 64 17.33 34.04 1.25
C ASN A 64 17.24 32.69 0.52
N ASP A 65 18.06 32.44 -0.51
CA ASP A 65 18.05 31.23 -1.35
C ASP A 65 18.24 29.88 -0.58
N ASP A 66 18.63 29.91 0.70
CA ASP A 66 18.63 28.75 1.62
C ASP A 66 17.20 28.27 2.00
N ASP A 67 16.16 29.02 1.62
CA ASP A 67 14.75 28.76 1.94
C ASP A 67 14.17 27.56 1.18
N ASP A 68 14.63 27.25 -0.05
CA ASP A 68 14.09 26.14 -0.85
C ASP A 68 14.51 24.76 -0.29
N MET A 69 15.74 24.65 0.22
CA MET A 69 16.24 23.40 0.83
C MET A 69 15.57 23.14 2.19
N LYS A 70 15.43 24.18 3.02
CA LYS A 70 14.71 24.14 4.30
C LYS A 70 13.22 23.77 4.09
N THR A 71 12.58 24.35 3.07
CA THR A 71 11.20 24.04 2.68
C THR A 71 11.02 22.58 2.26
N ARG A 72 11.99 21.98 1.56
CA ARG A 72 11.95 20.55 1.16
C ARG A 72 12.12 19.62 2.34
N GLU A 73 13.04 19.91 3.25
CA GLU A 73 13.22 19.09 4.47
C GLU A 73 11.97 19.12 5.34
N GLU A 74 11.35 20.30 5.53
CA GLU A 74 10.07 20.45 6.22
C GLU A 74 8.95 19.63 5.56
N LEU A 75 8.85 19.67 4.22
CA LEU A 75 7.88 18.88 3.46
C LEU A 75 8.08 17.37 3.65
N VAL A 76 9.34 16.92 3.64
CA VAL A 76 9.67 15.52 3.88
C VAL A 76 9.29 15.11 5.30
N GLN A 77 9.66 15.90 6.32
CA GLN A 77 9.29 15.59 7.70
C GLN A 77 7.78 15.54 7.90
N ALA A 78 7.04 16.45 7.25
CA ALA A 78 5.58 16.49 7.31
C ALA A 78 4.91 15.22 6.78
N VAL A 79 5.54 14.46 5.88
CA VAL A 79 4.99 13.19 5.36
C VAL A 79 5.50 11.95 6.07
N LEU A 80 6.58 12.03 6.87
CA LEU A 80 7.13 10.89 7.63
C LEU A 80 6.32 10.59 8.90
N GLN A 81 5.03 10.37 8.69
CA GLN A 81 4.03 10.06 9.70
C GLN A 81 3.51 8.62 9.52
N PRO A 82 3.06 7.95 10.60
CA PRO A 82 2.34 6.70 10.49
C PRO A 82 1.09 6.81 9.61
N GLY A 83 0.79 5.76 8.85
CA GLY A 83 -0.37 5.72 7.94
C GLY A 83 -1.73 6.00 8.63
N LYS A 84 -1.85 5.71 9.94
CA LYS A 84 -3.05 6.05 10.72
C LYS A 84 -3.31 7.57 10.84
N ASN A 85 -2.31 8.40 10.59
CA ASN A 85 -2.45 9.86 10.60
C ASN A 85 -2.98 10.43 9.27
N LEU A 86 -3.19 9.59 8.26
CA LEU A 86 -3.83 10.02 7.01
C LEU A 86 -5.22 10.61 7.31
N ARG A 87 -5.46 11.82 6.80
CA ARG A 87 -6.76 12.52 6.82
C ARG A 87 -7.64 12.10 5.65
N ALA A 88 -7.01 11.79 4.53
CA ALA A 88 -7.66 11.19 3.38
C ALA A 88 -6.66 10.32 2.63
N ALA A 89 -7.17 9.31 1.95
CA ALA A 89 -6.39 8.52 1.01
C ALA A 89 -7.29 8.07 -0.13
N GLY A 90 -6.68 7.64 -1.22
CA GLY A 90 -7.41 7.10 -2.35
C GLY A 90 -6.52 6.60 -3.46
N TYR A 91 -7.17 6.08 -4.48
CA TYR A 91 -6.54 5.72 -5.73
C TYR A 91 -7.48 5.98 -6.89
N CYS A 92 -6.90 6.25 -8.06
CA CYS A 92 -7.61 6.22 -9.33
C CYS A 92 -7.19 4.95 -10.08
N LEU A 93 -8.14 4.09 -10.40
CA LEU A 93 -7.97 2.89 -11.20
C LEU A 93 -8.16 3.23 -12.68
N TYR A 94 -7.19 2.90 -13.52
CA TYR A 94 -7.27 3.01 -14.98
C TYR A 94 -7.42 1.61 -15.57
N SER A 95 -8.65 1.23 -15.89
CA SER A 95 -8.99 -0.08 -16.47
C SER A 95 -10.08 0.08 -17.54
N SER A 96 -10.91 -0.95 -17.74
CA SER A 96 -12.11 -0.88 -18.59
C SER A 96 -13.04 0.29 -18.25
N ALA A 97 -12.99 0.78 -17.01
CA ALA A 97 -13.51 2.07 -16.58
C ALA A 97 -12.46 2.79 -15.72
N THR A 98 -12.55 4.12 -15.65
CA THR A 98 -11.78 4.92 -14.72
C THR A 98 -12.55 5.09 -13.42
N ILE A 99 -11.99 4.63 -12.31
CA ILE A 99 -12.67 4.64 -11.00
C ILE A 99 -11.80 5.33 -9.96
N LEU A 100 -12.29 6.42 -9.39
CA LEU A 100 -11.71 7.06 -8.22
C LEU A 100 -12.29 6.42 -6.96
N VAL A 101 -11.44 5.87 -6.10
CA VAL A 101 -11.80 5.35 -4.78
C VAL A 101 -11.14 6.20 -3.72
N LEU A 102 -11.90 6.68 -2.73
CA LEU A 102 -11.38 7.53 -1.67
C LEU A 102 -12.05 7.28 -0.31
N SER A 103 -11.34 7.62 0.75
CA SER A 103 -11.87 7.70 2.12
C SER A 103 -11.40 8.99 2.80
N LEU A 104 -12.24 9.54 3.66
CA LEU A 104 -11.95 10.73 4.49
C LEU A 104 -11.82 10.40 5.98
N GLY A 105 -11.68 9.12 6.34
CA GLY A 105 -11.44 8.69 7.72
C GLY A 105 -12.69 8.53 8.58
N ASP A 106 -13.88 8.50 8.00
CA ASP A 106 -15.16 8.34 8.70
C ASP A 106 -15.63 6.88 8.81
N GLY A 107 -14.72 5.91 8.62
CA GLY A 107 -15.02 4.48 8.60
C GLY A 107 -15.70 4.02 7.30
N LYS A 108 -15.56 4.77 6.21
CA LYS A 108 -16.16 4.45 4.90
C LYS A 108 -15.18 4.68 3.76
N THR A 109 -15.36 3.88 2.72
CA THR A 109 -14.67 4.02 1.43
C THR A 109 -15.72 4.22 0.34
N HIS A 110 -15.50 5.15 -0.58
CA HIS A 110 -16.44 5.47 -1.67
C HIS A 110 -15.78 5.31 -3.03
N GLY A 111 -16.51 4.75 -3.98
CA GLY A 111 -16.08 4.60 -5.37
C GLY A 111 -16.91 5.46 -6.32
N PHE A 112 -16.22 6.20 -7.17
CA PHE A 112 -16.79 7.06 -8.19
C PHE A 112 -16.28 6.63 -9.55
N THR A 113 -17.16 6.46 -10.52
CA THR A 113 -16.78 6.11 -11.90
C THR A 113 -16.84 7.35 -12.77
N LEU A 114 -15.79 7.58 -13.57
CA LEU A 114 -15.76 8.64 -14.55
C LEU A 114 -16.77 8.35 -15.66
N ASP A 115 -17.73 9.25 -15.87
CA ASP A 115 -18.56 9.27 -17.05
C ASP A 115 -17.90 10.17 -18.11
N PRO A 116 -17.37 9.61 -19.22
CA PRO A 116 -16.68 10.39 -20.24
C PRO A 116 -17.61 11.29 -21.06
N GLN A 117 -18.94 11.10 -21.00
CA GLN A 117 -19.89 11.96 -21.73
C GLN A 117 -20.07 13.32 -21.05
N ILE A 118 -20.05 13.34 -19.72
CA ILE A 118 -20.19 14.56 -18.91
C ILE A 118 -18.87 15.01 -18.27
N ASN A 119 -17.83 14.17 -18.37
CA ASN A 119 -16.49 14.39 -17.82
C ASN A 119 -16.48 14.61 -16.30
N GLU A 120 -17.31 13.85 -15.59
CA GLU A 120 -17.50 13.93 -14.14
C GLU A 120 -17.37 12.56 -13.48
N PHE A 121 -16.88 12.55 -12.23
CA PHE A 121 -16.88 11.36 -11.39
C PHE A 121 -18.23 11.20 -10.69
N VAL A 122 -18.99 10.18 -11.10
CA VAL A 122 -20.31 9.88 -10.53
C VAL A 122 -20.15 8.86 -9.42
N LEU A 123 -20.78 9.09 -8.26
CA LEU A 123 -20.81 8.11 -7.17
C LEU A 123 -21.51 6.83 -7.63
N THR A 124 -20.76 5.74 -7.77
CA THR A 124 -21.27 4.43 -8.22
C THR A 124 -21.23 3.38 -7.13
N HIS A 125 -20.36 3.55 -6.13
CA HIS A 125 -20.18 2.63 -5.02
C HIS A 125 -20.20 3.40 -3.69
N TRP A 126 -21.38 3.50 -3.09
CA TRP A 126 -21.53 4.07 -1.76
C TRP A 126 -21.03 3.11 -0.69
N ASN A 127 -20.13 3.57 0.19
CA ASN A 127 -19.66 2.83 1.36
C ASN A 127 -19.22 1.39 1.01
N MET A 128 -18.24 1.27 0.11
CA MET A 128 -17.59 0.03 -0.24
C MET A 128 -17.13 -0.70 1.03
N ARG A 129 -17.55 -1.95 1.18
CA ARG A 129 -17.16 -2.82 2.29
C ARG A 129 -16.52 -4.06 1.72
N ILE A 130 -15.32 -4.37 2.19
CA ILE A 130 -14.68 -5.62 1.83
C ILE A 130 -15.50 -6.78 2.45
N PRO A 131 -15.74 -7.88 1.70
CA PRO A 131 -16.30 -9.09 2.27
C PRO A 131 -15.50 -9.58 3.48
N SER A 132 -16.14 -10.23 4.46
CA SER A 132 -15.43 -10.71 5.65
C SER A 132 -14.41 -11.80 5.32
N ARG A 133 -14.66 -12.53 4.23
CA ARG A 133 -13.84 -13.60 3.69
C ARG A 133 -14.07 -13.70 2.17
N GLY A 134 -13.07 -14.09 1.42
CA GLY A 134 -13.20 -14.43 0.01
C GLY A 134 -12.66 -15.81 -0.34
N ASN A 135 -12.38 -16.02 -1.62
CA ASN A 135 -11.88 -17.28 -2.17
C ASN A 135 -10.77 -17.05 -3.21
N VAL A 136 -10.10 -15.90 -3.13
CA VAL A 136 -9.04 -15.48 -4.04
C VAL A 136 -7.81 -15.09 -3.23
N TYR A 137 -6.64 -15.49 -3.70
CA TYR A 137 -5.37 -14.93 -3.23
C TYR A 137 -4.62 -14.31 -4.41
N SER A 138 -3.86 -13.26 -4.11
CA SER A 138 -3.14 -12.45 -5.10
C SER A 138 -1.71 -12.21 -4.67
N CYS A 139 -0.76 -12.83 -5.39
CA CYS A 139 0.66 -12.66 -5.16
C CYS A 139 1.45 -13.15 -6.39
N ASN A 140 2.68 -12.66 -6.56
CA ASN A 140 3.59 -13.18 -7.57
C ASN A 140 4.26 -14.49 -7.09
N GLU A 141 3.67 -15.63 -7.40
CA GLU A 141 4.22 -16.94 -7.02
C GLU A 141 5.56 -17.27 -7.68
N ALA A 142 6.00 -16.55 -8.72
CA ALA A 142 7.33 -16.78 -9.29
C ALA A 142 8.46 -16.54 -8.27
N ASN A 143 8.20 -15.70 -7.26
CA ASN A 143 9.15 -15.41 -6.19
C ASN A 143 9.02 -16.39 -5.01
N SER A 144 8.23 -17.46 -5.13
CA SER A 144 7.91 -18.36 -4.01
C SER A 144 9.13 -19.03 -3.39
N GLU A 145 10.18 -19.30 -4.17
CA GLU A 145 11.40 -19.92 -3.63
C GLU A 145 12.18 -18.94 -2.75
N GLY A 146 12.23 -17.66 -3.14
CA GLY A 146 12.95 -16.61 -2.43
C GLY A 146 12.21 -15.98 -1.24
N TRP A 147 10.90 -16.23 -1.04
CA TRP A 147 10.20 -15.59 0.10
C TRP A 147 10.82 -15.98 1.44
N SER A 148 11.10 -14.96 2.25
CA SER A 148 11.74 -15.07 3.56
C SER A 148 10.81 -15.75 4.59
N ASP A 149 9.50 -15.52 4.46
CA ASP A 149 8.49 -16.06 5.36
C ASP A 149 8.00 -17.45 4.90
N LYS A 150 8.37 -18.49 5.65
CA LYS A 150 7.92 -19.87 5.40
C LYS A 150 6.44 -20.07 5.73
N GLY A 151 5.90 -19.29 6.67
CA GLY A 151 4.49 -19.31 7.06
C GLY A 151 3.58 -18.90 5.91
N TRP A 152 3.95 -17.86 5.16
CA TRP A 152 3.23 -17.44 3.96
C TRP A 152 3.16 -18.55 2.91
N LYS A 153 4.27 -19.25 2.65
CA LYS A 153 4.31 -20.40 1.72
C LYS A 153 3.35 -21.52 2.17
N GLU A 154 3.39 -21.87 3.46
CA GLU A 154 2.55 -22.95 4.00
C GLU A 154 1.06 -22.56 3.99
N TYR A 155 0.72 -21.31 4.32
CA TYR A 155 -0.64 -20.80 4.22
C TYR A 155 -1.18 -20.95 2.78
N LEU A 156 -0.44 -20.46 1.79
CA LEU A 156 -0.83 -20.57 0.37
C LEU A 156 -1.01 -22.03 -0.06
N LYS A 157 -0.13 -22.93 0.37
CA LYS A 157 -0.23 -24.36 0.07
C LYS A 157 -1.51 -24.98 0.63
N LYS A 158 -1.93 -24.60 1.83
CA LYS A 158 -3.17 -25.09 2.45
C LYS A 158 -4.42 -24.57 1.76
N ILE A 159 -4.53 -23.26 1.52
CA ILE A 159 -5.72 -22.69 0.88
C ILE A 159 -5.90 -23.19 -0.56
N LYS A 160 -4.80 -23.47 -1.29
CA LYS A 160 -4.87 -24.10 -2.64
C LYS A 160 -5.43 -25.52 -2.63
N ARG A 161 -5.31 -26.21 -1.49
CA ARG A 161 -5.78 -27.59 -1.31
C ARG A 161 -7.17 -27.66 -0.68
N GLY A 162 -7.77 -26.53 -0.29
CA GLY A 162 -9.00 -26.50 0.50
C GLY A 162 -8.77 -26.98 1.93
N GLN A 163 -7.58 -26.72 2.47
CA GLN A 163 -7.17 -27.08 3.82
C GLN A 163 -7.07 -25.85 4.75
N GLY A 164 -7.52 -24.68 4.28
CA GLY A 164 -7.75 -23.51 5.12
C GLY A 164 -9.09 -23.58 5.85
N GLU A 165 -9.45 -22.55 6.61
CA GLU A 165 -10.66 -22.51 7.42
C GLU A 165 -11.96 -22.70 6.63
N THR A 166 -11.95 -22.32 5.34
CA THR A 166 -13.15 -22.42 4.48
C THR A 166 -13.42 -23.84 3.98
N GLY A 167 -12.41 -24.72 3.97
CA GLY A 167 -12.47 -26.00 3.28
C GLY A 167 -12.52 -25.91 1.74
N GLU A 168 -12.50 -24.71 1.17
CA GLU A 168 -12.57 -24.47 -0.27
C GLU A 168 -11.21 -24.11 -0.86
N LYS A 169 -11.00 -24.46 -2.14
CA LYS A 169 -9.77 -24.10 -2.86
C LYS A 169 -9.83 -22.64 -3.29
N TYR A 170 -8.83 -21.86 -2.88
CA TYR A 170 -8.73 -20.48 -3.33
C TYR A 170 -8.18 -20.41 -4.76
N ALA A 171 -8.67 -19.46 -5.55
CA ALA A 171 -8.17 -19.16 -6.88
C ALA A 171 -7.02 -18.14 -6.83
N LEU A 172 -5.97 -18.37 -7.63
CA LEU A 172 -4.94 -17.36 -7.89
C LEU A 172 -5.51 -16.30 -8.85
N ARG A 173 -5.41 -15.03 -8.47
CA ARG A 173 -5.57 -13.89 -9.39
C ARG A 173 -4.47 -12.88 -9.11
N TYR A 174 -3.64 -12.60 -10.10
CA TYR A 174 -2.56 -11.63 -9.98
C TYR A 174 -2.48 -10.83 -11.26
N VAL A 175 -2.86 -9.56 -11.20
CA VAL A 175 -2.86 -8.63 -12.33
C VAL A 175 -1.45 -8.06 -12.54
N GLY A 176 -0.68 -7.92 -11.45
CA GLY A 176 0.64 -7.30 -11.49
C GLY A 176 0.60 -5.78 -11.36
N SER A 177 -0.53 -5.23 -10.91
CA SER A 177 -0.68 -3.83 -10.46
C SER A 177 -1.33 -3.85 -9.10
N MET A 178 -0.73 -3.15 -8.13
CA MET A 178 -1.25 -3.10 -6.77
C MET A 178 -2.65 -2.51 -6.74
N VAL A 179 -2.89 -1.42 -7.48
CA VAL A 179 -4.22 -0.79 -7.59
C VAL A 179 -5.25 -1.78 -8.13
N GLY A 180 -4.94 -2.51 -9.20
CA GLY A 180 -5.85 -3.49 -9.79
C GLY A 180 -6.15 -4.69 -8.88
N ASP A 181 -5.11 -5.24 -8.27
CA ASP A 181 -5.24 -6.39 -7.37
C ASP A 181 -5.96 -6.04 -6.06
N ILE A 182 -5.73 -4.85 -5.50
CA ILE A 182 -6.43 -4.36 -4.30
C ILE A 182 -7.86 -3.97 -4.63
N HIS A 183 -8.14 -3.31 -5.76
CA HIS A 183 -9.52 -2.98 -6.13
C HIS A 183 -10.39 -4.23 -6.25
N ARG A 184 -9.87 -5.29 -6.89
CA ARG A 184 -10.55 -6.59 -6.94
C ARG A 184 -10.76 -7.18 -5.55
N THR A 185 -9.73 -7.18 -4.71
CA THR A 185 -9.80 -7.68 -3.33
C THR A 185 -10.83 -6.91 -2.50
N LEU A 186 -10.92 -5.59 -2.67
CA LEU A 186 -11.92 -4.74 -2.02
C LEU A 186 -13.35 -5.09 -2.45
N MET A 187 -13.56 -5.42 -3.73
CA MET A 187 -14.88 -5.75 -4.29
C MET A 187 -15.34 -7.18 -4.00
N TYR A 188 -14.42 -8.14 -4.03
CA TYR A 188 -14.75 -9.57 -4.02
C TYR A 188 -14.20 -10.33 -2.82
N GLY A 189 -13.43 -9.67 -1.95
CA GLY A 189 -12.75 -10.31 -0.84
C GLY A 189 -11.52 -11.11 -1.29
N GLY A 190 -11.00 -11.91 -0.37
CA GLY A 190 -9.72 -12.59 -0.51
C GLY A 190 -8.56 -11.82 0.12
N ILE A 191 -7.35 -12.16 -0.32
CA ILE A 191 -6.09 -11.62 0.21
C ILE A 191 -5.15 -11.20 -0.93
N PHE A 192 -4.53 -10.03 -0.77
CA PHE A 192 -3.38 -9.57 -1.53
C PHE A 192 -2.12 -9.69 -0.67
N GLY A 193 -1.05 -10.25 -1.23
CA GLY A 193 0.24 -10.44 -0.55
C GLY A 193 1.41 -10.09 -1.46
N TYR A 194 2.31 -9.27 -0.93
CA TYR A 194 3.61 -8.94 -1.50
C TYR A 194 4.66 -9.06 -0.38
N PRO A 195 5.07 -10.31 -0.05
CA PRO A 195 6.04 -10.57 1.02
C PRO A 195 7.43 -10.05 0.64
N SER A 196 8.35 -10.05 1.61
CA SER A 196 9.78 -9.92 1.36
C SER A 196 10.33 -11.17 0.68
N ASP A 197 11.43 -11.01 -0.04
CA ASP A 197 12.21 -12.10 -0.60
C ASP A 197 13.70 -11.90 -0.30
N THR A 198 14.41 -13.00 -0.09
CA THR A 198 15.84 -13.00 0.28
C THR A 198 16.74 -12.58 -0.87
N ASP A 199 16.27 -12.70 -2.11
CA ASP A 199 17.12 -12.62 -3.29
C ASP A 199 17.25 -11.19 -3.80
N GLN A 200 16.15 -10.41 -3.76
CA GLN A 200 16.05 -9.08 -4.36
C GLN A 200 15.46 -8.05 -3.39
N HIS A 201 14.52 -8.43 -2.53
CA HIS A 201 13.75 -7.49 -1.72
C HIS A 201 13.58 -7.93 -0.25
N PRO A 202 14.66 -7.95 0.55
CA PRO A 202 14.62 -8.43 1.94
C PRO A 202 13.71 -7.59 2.83
N ASN A 203 13.52 -6.31 2.49
CA ASN A 203 12.61 -5.39 3.19
C ASN A 203 11.29 -5.15 2.42
N GLY A 204 10.95 -6.05 1.49
CA GLY A 204 9.83 -5.87 0.56
C GLY A 204 10.13 -4.88 -0.57
N ASN A 205 9.24 -4.86 -1.57
CA ASN A 205 9.44 -4.09 -2.80
C ASN A 205 8.57 -2.81 -2.88
N LEU A 206 7.43 -2.81 -2.19
CA LEU A 206 6.43 -1.74 -2.31
C LEU A 206 6.72 -0.60 -1.34
N GLN A 207 6.57 0.65 -1.80
CA GLN A 207 6.88 1.82 -1.00
C GLN A 207 5.82 2.07 0.07
N LEU A 208 6.27 2.20 1.32
CA LEU A 208 5.40 2.31 2.48
C LEU A 208 4.53 3.56 2.41
N LEU A 209 5.15 4.72 2.19
CA LEU A 209 4.50 6.03 2.38
C LEU A 209 3.41 6.34 1.34
N TYR A 210 3.66 6.04 0.06
CA TYR A 210 2.80 6.48 -1.05
C TYR A 210 2.16 5.32 -1.83
N LYS A 211 2.35 4.07 -1.39
CA LYS A 211 1.61 2.90 -1.89
C LYS A 211 0.93 2.14 -0.76
N CYS A 212 1.73 1.55 0.13
CA CYS A 212 1.22 0.61 1.13
C CYS A 212 0.30 1.29 2.15
N ALA A 213 0.71 2.42 2.75
CA ALA A 213 -0.10 3.11 3.75
C ALA A 213 -1.42 3.66 3.19
N PRO A 214 -1.46 4.37 2.03
CA PRO A 214 -2.72 4.82 1.44
C PRO A 214 -3.68 3.67 1.09
N MET A 215 -3.16 2.58 0.53
CA MET A 215 -3.96 1.40 0.22
C MET A 215 -4.47 0.69 1.48
N GLY A 216 -3.61 0.57 2.50
CA GLY A 216 -3.97 -0.01 3.79
C GLY A 216 -5.04 0.82 4.49
N TYR A 217 -4.99 2.14 4.34
CA TYR A 217 -6.02 3.06 4.84
C TYR A 217 -7.36 2.77 4.16
N ILE A 218 -7.41 2.71 2.82
CA ILE A 218 -8.63 2.38 2.08
C ILE A 218 -9.21 1.03 2.48
N VAL A 219 -8.37 0.00 2.58
CA VAL A 219 -8.79 -1.35 2.98
C VAL A 219 -9.33 -1.35 4.42
N SER A 220 -8.65 -0.69 5.35
CA SER A 220 -9.06 -0.59 6.76
C SER A 220 -10.39 0.16 6.90
N GLN A 221 -10.56 1.27 6.18
CA GLN A 221 -11.81 2.06 6.17
C GLN A 221 -12.98 1.26 5.57
N ALA A 222 -12.71 0.30 4.69
CA ALA A 222 -13.71 -0.63 4.17
C ALA A 222 -14.00 -1.82 5.11
N GLY A 223 -13.32 -1.93 6.26
CA GLY A 223 -13.46 -3.01 7.24
C GLY A 223 -12.52 -4.20 7.04
N GLY A 224 -11.49 -4.05 6.20
CA GLY A 224 -10.43 -5.03 6.00
C GLY A 224 -9.29 -4.89 7.00
N LEU A 225 -8.26 -5.71 6.82
CA LEU A 225 -7.02 -5.65 7.60
C LEU A 225 -5.81 -5.47 6.67
N CYS A 226 -4.77 -4.83 7.20
CA CYS A 226 -3.47 -4.68 6.54
C CYS A 226 -2.32 -4.84 7.54
N THR A 227 -1.28 -5.57 7.15
CA THR A 227 -0.08 -5.83 7.96
C THR A 227 1.16 -5.91 7.07
N ASN A 228 2.33 -5.66 7.65
CA ASN A 228 3.61 -6.01 7.02
C ASN A 228 4.04 -7.47 7.32
N GLY A 229 3.23 -8.25 8.04
CA GLY A 229 3.54 -9.60 8.52
C GLY A 229 3.95 -9.64 10.00
N GLU A 230 4.22 -8.49 10.62
CA GLU A 230 4.62 -8.39 12.04
C GLU A 230 3.66 -7.52 12.85
N GLN A 231 3.32 -6.35 12.30
CA GLN A 231 2.50 -5.34 12.95
C GLN A 231 1.50 -4.75 11.96
N ASN A 232 0.57 -3.95 12.47
CA ASN A 232 -0.35 -3.23 11.62
C ASN A 232 0.43 -2.25 10.74
N LEU A 233 0.19 -2.31 9.43
CA LEU A 233 0.89 -1.49 8.44
C LEU A 233 0.71 0.01 8.69
N LEU A 234 -0.46 0.44 9.20
CA LEU A 234 -0.78 1.85 9.44
C LEU A 234 -0.13 2.43 10.70
N ASP A 235 0.39 1.56 11.59
CA ASP A 235 1.11 1.99 12.78
C ASP A 235 2.60 2.26 12.51
N ILE A 236 3.13 1.81 11.37
CA ILE A 236 4.53 1.96 11.00
C ILE A 236 4.81 3.41 10.63
N ARG A 237 5.77 4.03 11.33
CA ARG A 237 6.31 5.34 10.96
C ARG A 237 7.46 5.16 9.96
N PRO A 238 7.36 5.68 8.74
CA PRO A 238 8.47 5.64 7.79
C PRO A 238 9.67 6.45 8.32
N SER A 239 10.87 5.89 8.20
CA SER A 239 12.16 6.53 8.46
C SER A 239 12.63 7.41 7.30
N ARG A 240 12.20 7.10 6.08
CA ARG A 240 12.52 7.82 4.84
C ARG A 240 11.40 7.71 3.81
N VAL A 241 11.34 8.66 2.88
CA VAL A 241 10.25 8.77 1.87
C VAL A 241 10.10 7.49 1.05
N HIS A 242 11.23 6.91 0.60
CA HIS A 242 11.25 5.73 -0.26
C HIS A 242 11.44 4.41 0.52
N GLU A 243 11.10 4.40 1.82
CA GLU A 243 11.10 3.17 2.60
C GLU A 243 10.15 2.14 1.97
N ARG A 244 10.60 0.89 1.90
CA ARG A 244 9.83 -0.23 1.36
C ARG A 244 9.36 -1.12 2.51
N SER A 245 8.27 -1.84 2.27
CA SER A 245 7.71 -2.75 3.26
C SER A 245 7.12 -3.99 2.56
N PRO A 246 7.25 -5.19 3.16
CA PRO A 246 6.36 -6.29 2.84
C PRO A 246 4.92 -5.89 3.18
N VAL A 247 3.95 -6.45 2.48
CA VAL A 247 2.55 -6.05 2.68
C VAL A 247 1.58 -7.18 2.41
N PHE A 248 0.59 -7.28 3.29
CA PHE A 248 -0.55 -8.17 3.16
C PHE A 248 -1.81 -7.38 3.50
N MET A 249 -2.84 -7.49 2.67
CA MET A 249 -4.11 -6.79 2.85
C MET A 249 -5.28 -7.62 2.36
N GLY A 250 -6.43 -7.49 3.00
CA GLY A 250 -7.64 -8.11 2.48
C GLY A 250 -8.73 -8.29 3.52
N SER A 251 -9.53 -9.32 3.27
CA SER A 251 -10.70 -9.66 4.06
C SER A 251 -10.29 -10.01 5.49
N PRO A 252 -11.01 -9.55 6.50
CA PRO A 252 -10.59 -9.67 7.89
C PRO A 252 -10.41 -11.13 8.35
N GLU A 253 -11.21 -12.08 7.88
CA GLU A 253 -11.06 -13.50 8.26
C GLU A 253 -9.89 -14.16 7.53
N ASP A 254 -9.73 -13.91 6.23
CA ASP A 254 -8.57 -14.39 5.46
C ASP A 254 -7.25 -13.90 6.06
N MET A 255 -7.22 -12.63 6.48
CA MET A 255 -6.05 -12.01 7.08
C MET A 255 -5.75 -12.57 8.47
N LYS A 256 -6.77 -12.82 9.30
CA LYS A 256 -6.60 -13.44 10.62
C LYS A 256 -6.03 -14.84 10.50
N GLU A 257 -6.60 -15.67 9.64
CA GLU A 257 -6.11 -17.02 9.37
C GLU A 257 -4.65 -16.98 8.89
N MET A 258 -4.34 -16.13 7.91
CA MET A 258 -2.98 -15.96 7.39
C MET A 258 -1.97 -15.57 8.48
N MET A 259 -2.33 -14.65 9.38
CA MET A 259 -1.47 -14.19 10.48
C MET A 259 -1.18 -15.28 11.52
N GLU A 260 -1.94 -16.39 11.56
CA GLU A 260 -1.58 -17.54 12.40
C GLU A 260 -0.35 -18.30 11.87
N TYR A 261 -0.13 -18.24 10.56
CA TYR A 261 1.00 -18.87 9.88
C TYR A 261 2.21 -17.94 9.79
N VAL A 262 1.96 -16.70 9.39
CA VAL A 262 2.99 -15.68 9.23
C VAL A 262 3.43 -15.23 10.61
N LYS A 263 4.60 -15.73 11.02
CA LYS A 263 5.35 -15.25 12.16
C LYS A 263 6.74 -15.00 11.63
N HIS A 264 7.21 -13.76 11.71
CA HIS A 264 8.62 -13.52 11.45
C HIS A 264 9.43 -14.21 12.55
N THR A 265 9.89 -15.43 12.26
CA THR A 265 11.06 -16.00 12.90
C THR A 265 12.23 -15.18 12.41
N ASN A 266 12.67 -14.22 13.22
CA ASN A 266 14.01 -13.67 13.05
C ASN A 266 14.98 -14.85 13.03
N TYR A 267 15.63 -15.06 11.89
CA TYR A 267 16.74 -15.99 11.77
C TYR A 267 17.84 -15.53 12.72
N VAL A 268 17.97 -16.20 13.86
CA VAL A 268 19.25 -16.50 14.49
C VAL A 268 19.25 -18.01 14.70
N ASP A 269 19.46 -18.76 13.62
CA ASP A 269 19.95 -20.14 13.72
C ASP A 269 21.47 -20.03 13.96
N GLU A 270 21.86 -19.67 15.17
CA GLU A 270 23.14 -20.09 15.75
C GLU A 270 22.84 -21.33 16.58
N GLU A 271 22.86 -22.52 15.95
CA GLU A 271 23.12 -23.83 16.57
C GLU A 271 22.70 -24.94 15.60
N GLU A 272 23.56 -25.30 14.65
CA GLU A 272 23.75 -26.69 14.18
C GLU A 272 25.00 -26.79 13.27
N GLU A 273 26.15 -26.34 13.78
CA GLU A 273 27.47 -26.83 13.36
C GLU A 273 28.25 -27.23 14.61
N GLU A 274 27.83 -28.33 15.25
CA GLU A 274 28.74 -29.17 16.04
C GLU A 274 28.08 -30.53 16.33
N LYS A 275 28.29 -31.48 15.39
CA LYS A 275 28.45 -32.91 15.66
C LYS A 275 28.94 -33.68 14.45
#